data_AF-A0A1Y1MFH6-F1
#
_entry.id   AF-A0A1Y1MFH6-F1
#
_cell.length_a   1.000
_cell.length_b   1.000
_cell.length_c   1.000
_cell.angle_alpha   90.00
_cell.angle_beta   90.00
_cell.angle_gamma   90.00
#
_symmetry.space_group_name_H-M   'P 1'
#
loop_
_entity.id
_entity.type
_entity.pdbx_description
1 polymer ?
#
loop_
_entity_poly.entity_id
_entity_poly.type
_entity_poly.pdbx_seq_one_letter_code
_entity_poly.pdbx_strand_id
1 'polypeptide(L)'
;SCPTKERRTSNKVPWWHEGLSRLRAQTRKLFNKAKYTGEWGSYRTTLTEYNKAIRKAKRDSWRRYCEEIEQIPESARLQRALQKGTEGRIGSLSKIEGGYTETAK
;
A
#
# COMPACT_ATOMS: atom_id res chain seq x y z
N SER A 1 -16.66 15.41 35.40
CA SER A 1 -16.24 16.02 34.11
C SER A 1 -15.65 14.94 33.20
N CYS A 2 -16.17 14.79 31.99
CA CYS A 2 -15.70 13.78 31.03
C CYS A 2 -14.53 14.37 30.21
N PRO A 3 -13.38 13.68 30.08
CA PRO A 3 -12.27 14.22 29.29
C PRO A 3 -12.63 14.28 27.81
N THR A 4 -12.42 15.45 27.20
CA THR A 4 -12.66 15.67 25.76
C THR A 4 -11.73 14.76 24.96
N LYS A 5 -12.29 13.71 24.36
CA LYS A 5 -11.55 12.87 23.41
C LYS A 5 -11.28 13.70 22.16
N GLU A 6 -10.02 14.01 21.90
CA GLU A 6 -9.62 14.54 20.60
C GLU A 6 -10.06 13.55 19.51
N ARG A 7 -10.89 14.03 18.60
CA ARG A 7 -11.31 13.25 17.43
C ARG A 7 -10.06 13.04 16.59
N ARG A 8 -9.45 11.85 16.68
CA ARG A 8 -8.39 11.40 15.75
C ARG A 8 -8.91 11.68 14.34
N THR A 9 -8.35 12.69 13.69
CA THR A 9 -8.69 12.97 12.30
C THR A 9 -8.36 11.71 11.55
N SER A 10 -9.37 11.13 10.89
CA SER A 10 -9.18 9.99 10.00
C SER A 10 -8.29 10.47 8.86
N ASN A 11 -6.97 10.44 9.06
CA ASN A 11 -6.02 10.49 7.96
C ASN A 11 -6.31 9.22 7.18
N LYS A 12 -7.17 9.36 6.16
CA LYS A 12 -7.79 8.24 5.45
C LYS A 12 -6.76 7.26 4.89
N VAL A 13 -5.49 7.65 4.82
CA VAL A 13 -4.36 6.82 4.43
C VAL A 13 -3.08 7.41 5.05
N PRO A 14 -2.41 6.77 6.03
CA PRO A 14 -1.20 7.30 6.68
C PRO A 14 -0.01 7.55 5.73
N TRP A 15 0.08 6.80 4.64
CA TRP A 15 1.10 6.96 3.60
C TRP A 15 0.77 8.02 2.54
N TRP A 16 -0.41 8.64 2.59
CA TRP A 16 -0.81 9.64 1.59
C TRP A 16 -0.33 11.03 2.01
N HIS A 17 0.35 11.72 1.09
CA HIS A 17 0.84 13.09 1.30
C HIS A 17 0.63 13.95 0.06
N GLU A 18 0.76 15.27 0.21
CA GLU A 18 0.47 16.25 -0.85
C GLU A 18 1.26 16.00 -2.14
N GLY A 19 2.53 15.59 -2.04
CA GLY A 19 3.35 15.23 -3.20
C GLY A 19 2.74 14.13 -4.08
N LEU A 20 2.07 13.13 -3.48
CA LEU A 20 1.33 12.10 -4.23
C LEU A 20 0.07 12.66 -4.89
N SER A 21 -0.64 13.58 -4.21
CA SER A 21 -1.78 14.29 -4.80
C SER A 21 -1.35 15.08 -6.04
N ARG A 22 -0.21 15.78 -5.98
CA ARG A 22 0.34 16.53 -7.11
C ARG A 22 0.71 15.62 -8.28
N LEU A 23 1.44 14.54 -8.02
CA LEU A 23 1.79 13.55 -9.05
C LEU A 23 0.54 12.92 -9.67
N ARG A 24 -0.47 12.56 -8.86
CA ARG A 24 -1.74 12.03 -9.35
C ARG A 24 -2.43 13.02 -10.29
N ALA A 25 -2.49 14.30 -9.92
CA ALA A 25 -3.09 15.34 -10.75
C ALA A 25 -2.34 15.52 -12.08
N GLN A 26 -1.00 15.55 -12.04
CA GLN A 26 -0.15 15.66 -13.23
C GLN A 26 -0.31 14.47 -14.18
N THR A 27 -0.27 13.25 -13.65
CA THR A 27 -0.50 12.02 -14.43
C THR A 27 -1.87 12.02 -15.08
N ARG A 28 -2.92 12.47 -14.36
CA ARG A 28 -4.29 12.60 -14.89
C ARG A 28 -4.37 13.63 -16.02
N LYS A 29 -3.69 14.77 -15.88
CA LYS A 29 -3.62 15.82 -16.91
C LYS A 29 -2.96 15.29 -18.18
N LEU A 30 -1.82 14.61 -18.04
CA LEU A 30 -1.09 14.04 -19.18
C LEU A 30 -1.85 12.88 -19.84
N PHE A 31 -2.56 12.07 -19.07
CA PHE A 31 -3.47 11.07 -19.62
C PHE A 31 -4.56 11.70 -20.50
N ASN A 32 -5.21 12.74 -20.00
CA ASN A 32 -6.24 13.45 -20.77
C ASN A 32 -5.64 14.08 -22.03
N LYS A 33 -4.45 14.69 -21.96
CA LYS A 33 -3.74 15.22 -23.14
C LYS A 33 -3.43 14.13 -24.16
N ALA A 34 -2.92 12.99 -23.71
CA ALA A 34 -2.55 11.87 -24.58
C ALA A 34 -3.76 11.30 -25.33
N LYS A 35 -4.96 11.30 -24.72
CA LYS A 35 -6.20 10.89 -25.40
C LYS A 35 -6.51 11.71 -26.65
N TYR A 36 -6.22 13.01 -26.63
CA TYR A 36 -6.50 13.90 -27.77
C TYR A 36 -5.34 13.97 -28.76
N THR A 37 -4.11 13.86 -28.27
CA THR A 37 -2.90 14.10 -29.08
C THR A 37 -2.23 12.83 -29.60
N GLY A 38 -2.53 11.66 -29.02
CA GLY A 38 -1.82 10.41 -29.30
C GLY A 38 -0.44 10.30 -28.63
N GLU A 39 0.03 11.36 -27.98
CA GLU A 39 1.36 11.42 -27.37
C GLU A 39 1.39 10.78 -25.98
N TRP A 40 1.65 9.47 -25.93
CA TRP A 40 1.65 8.67 -24.70
C TRP A 40 2.95 8.71 -23.90
N GLY A 41 4.07 9.16 -24.50
CA GLY A 41 5.40 9.10 -23.87
C GLY A 41 5.44 9.81 -22.52
N SER A 42 4.99 11.07 -22.48
CA SER A 42 4.97 11.87 -21.25
C SER A 42 4.10 11.25 -20.15
N TYR A 43 2.95 10.70 -20.50
CA TYR A 43 2.05 10.02 -19.55
C TYR A 43 2.69 8.77 -18.96
N ARG A 44 3.34 7.93 -19.78
CA ARG A 44 3.98 6.68 -19.31
C ARG A 44 5.10 6.98 -18.31
N THR A 45 5.91 8.02 -18.57
CA THR A 45 6.96 8.45 -17.65
C THR A 45 6.38 8.90 -16.30
N THR A 46 5.40 9.81 -16.31
CA THR A 46 4.79 10.29 -15.05
C THR A 46 4.01 9.21 -14.30
N LEU A 47 3.36 8.28 -15.02
CA LEU A 47 2.72 7.13 -14.40
C LEU A 47 3.73 6.24 -13.68
N THR A 48 4.90 6.02 -14.29
CA THR A 48 5.99 5.23 -13.69
C THR A 48 6.50 5.89 -12.42
N GLU A 49 6.75 7.20 -12.45
CA GLU A 49 7.17 7.98 -11.28
C GLU A 49 6.12 7.97 -10.17
N TYR A 50 4.85 8.21 -10.50
CA TYR A 50 3.74 8.16 -9.55
C TYR A 50 3.65 6.80 -8.88
N ASN A 51 3.70 5.71 -9.65
CA ASN A 51 3.65 4.36 -9.10
C ASN A 51 4.88 4.03 -8.23
N LYS A 52 6.06 4.53 -8.58
CA LYS A 52 7.27 4.41 -7.75
C LYS A 52 7.10 5.15 -6.42
N ALA A 53 6.59 6.38 -6.46
CA ALA A 53 6.32 7.19 -5.28
C ALA A 53 5.29 6.53 -4.35
N ILE A 54 4.20 5.97 -4.89
CA ILE A 54 3.19 5.24 -4.13
C ILE A 54 3.80 4.03 -3.39
N ARG A 55 4.61 3.22 -4.08
CA ARG A 55 5.28 2.07 -3.44
C ARG A 55 6.23 2.51 -2.34
N LYS A 56 6.98 3.59 -2.57
CA LYS A 56 7.88 4.16 -1.56
C LYS A 56 7.10 4.65 -0.34
N ALA A 57 6.08 5.49 -0.52
CA ALA A 57 5.30 6.05 0.58
C ALA A 57 4.64 4.96 1.44
N LYS A 58 4.09 3.91 0.82
CA LYS A 58 3.55 2.74 1.54
C LYS A 58 4.61 2.05 2.39
N ARG A 59 5.78 1.77 1.82
CA ARG A 59 6.89 1.12 2.54
C ARG A 59 7.41 1.98 3.68
N ASP A 60 7.58 3.28 3.44
CA ASP A 60 8.09 4.22 4.43
C ASP A 60 7.09 4.38 5.59
N SER A 61 5.80 4.47 5.29
CA SER A 61 4.75 4.49 6.32
C SER A 61 4.69 3.19 7.12
N TRP A 62 4.88 2.03 6.48
CA TRP A 62 4.92 0.76 7.19
C TRP A 62 6.15 0.64 8.08
N ARG A 63 7.33 1.04 7.57
CA ARG A 63 8.57 1.10 8.35
C ARG A 63 8.39 1.99 9.58
N ARG A 64 7.90 3.21 9.38
CA ARG A 64 7.63 4.16 10.45
C ARG A 64 6.64 3.60 11.48
N TYR A 65 5.56 2.97 11.02
CA TYR A 65 4.62 2.29 11.91
C TYR A 65 5.31 1.22 12.76
N CYS A 66 6.19 0.40 12.18
CA CYS A 66 6.93 -0.61 12.94
C CYS A 66 7.95 0.00 13.92
N GLU A 67 8.58 1.12 13.56
CA GLU A 67 9.56 1.83 14.41
C GLU A 67 8.88 2.56 15.59
N GLU A 68 7.65 3.05 15.41
CA GLU A 68 6.88 3.78 16.43
C GLU A 68 6.13 2.87 17.44
N ILE A 69 6.13 1.55 17.25
CA ILE A 69 5.47 0.62 18.19
C ILE A 69 6.29 0.51 19.48
N GLU A 70 5.82 1.19 20.51
CA GLU A 70 6.37 1.09 21.88
C GLU A 70 5.43 0.32 22.81
N GLN A 71 4.15 0.20 22.47
CA GLN A 71 3.11 -0.31 23.35
C GLN A 71 2.70 -1.76 23.03
N ILE A 72 2.55 -2.58 24.08
CA ILE A 72 2.13 -3.99 24.03
C ILE A 72 0.85 -4.24 23.19
N PRO A 73 -0.23 -3.45 23.29
CA PRO A 73 -1.42 -3.68 22.46
C PRO A 73 -1.17 -3.47 20.97
N GLU A 74 -0.23 -2.62 20.58
CA GLU A 74 0.12 -2.34 19.19
C GLU A 74 1.00 -3.46 18.61
N SER A 75 1.96 -3.95 19.38
CA SER A 75 2.78 -5.12 19.01
C SER A 75 1.94 -6.40 18.89
N ALA A 76 0.96 -6.62 19.78
CA ALA A 76 0.02 -7.75 19.67
C ALA A 76 -0.90 -7.67 18.45
N ARG A 77 -1.22 -6.46 17.96
CA ARG A 77 -1.96 -6.26 16.70
C ARG A 77 -1.07 -6.54 15.50
N LEU A 78 0.18 -6.09 15.52
CA LEU A 78 1.19 -6.41 14.51
C LEU A 78 1.40 -7.92 14.41
N GLN A 79 1.62 -8.60 15.54
CA GLN A 79 1.79 -10.05 15.60
C GLN A 79 0.62 -10.79 14.94
N ARG A 80 -0.62 -10.40 15.26
CA ARG A 80 -1.82 -10.98 14.64
C ARG A 80 -1.90 -10.72 13.13
N ALA A 81 -1.51 -9.53 12.67
CA ALA A 81 -1.46 -9.20 11.25
C ALA A 81 -0.42 -10.04 10.50
N LEU A 82 0.74 -10.28 11.12
CA LEU A 82 1.81 -11.12 10.56
C LEU A 82 1.42 -12.61 10.56
N GLN A 83 0.78 -13.11 11.61
CA GLN A 83 0.32 -14.50 11.72
C GLN A 83 -0.67 -14.87 10.61
N LYS A 84 -1.58 -13.96 10.25
CA LYS A 84 -2.53 -14.17 9.15
C LYS A 84 -1.89 -14.18 7.75
N GLY A 85 -0.66 -13.69 7.61
CA GLY A 85 0.05 -13.59 6.33
C GLY A 85 0.62 -14.91 5.80
N THR A 86 0.61 -15.97 6.61
CA THR A 86 1.21 -17.27 6.23
C THR A 86 0.19 -18.24 5.60
N GLU A 87 -1.10 -18.09 5.88
CA GLU A 87 -2.16 -19.01 5.42
C GLU A 87 -2.62 -18.76 3.98
N GLY A 88 -2.05 -17.74 3.32
CA GLY A 88 -2.45 -17.26 2.00
C GLY A 88 -1.39 -17.41 0.91
N ARG A 89 -0.51 -18.43 0.97
CA ARG A 89 0.22 -18.86 -0.24
C ARG A 89 -0.78 -19.47 -1.22
N ILE A 90 -1.49 -18.59 -1.94
CA ILE A 90 -2.17 -18.90 -3.20
C ILE A 90 -1.08 -19.47 -4.12
N GLY A 91 -1.00 -20.79 -4.21
CA GLY A 91 0.03 -21.47 -4.99
C GLY A 91 0.16 -22.97 -4.70
N SER A 92 -0.23 -23.45 -3.52
CA SER A 92 -0.24 -24.89 -3.26
C SER A 92 -1.63 -25.47 -3.45
N LEU A 93 -1.89 -26.08 -4.61
CA LEU A 93 -3.03 -26.96 -4.80
C LEU A 93 -2.84 -28.18 -3.89
N SER A 94 -3.86 -28.52 -3.10
CA SER A 94 -3.87 -29.75 -2.30
C SER A 94 -4.11 -30.94 -3.22
N LYS A 95 -3.23 -31.94 -3.16
CA LYS A 95 -3.45 -33.25 -3.77
C LYS A 95 -4.59 -33.96 -3.04
N ILE A 96 -5.38 -34.75 -3.76
CA ILE A 96 -6.53 -35.51 -3.24
C ILE A 96 -6.10 -36.47 -2.12
N GLU A 97 -4.84 -36.90 -2.11
CA GLU A 97 -4.26 -37.80 -1.09
C GLU A 97 -3.56 -37.09 0.08
N GLY A 98 -3.85 -35.81 0.31
CA GLY A 98 -3.43 -35.14 1.55
C GLY A 98 -1.96 -34.66 1.56
N GLY A 99 -1.50 -34.03 0.48
CA GLY A 99 -0.20 -33.36 0.42
C GLY A 99 -0.21 -32.10 -0.47
N TYR A 100 0.70 -31.17 -0.24
CA TYR A 100 0.82 -29.91 -1.01
C TYR A 100 1.80 -30.07 -2.18
N THR A 101 1.54 -29.40 -3.31
CA THR A 101 2.49 -29.34 -4.43
C THR A 101 3.62 -28.35 -4.15
N GLU A 102 4.88 -28.82 -4.15
CA GLU A 102 6.06 -27.99 -3.81
C GLU A 102 6.66 -27.20 -5.00
N THR A 103 6.16 -27.37 -6.22
CA THR A 103 6.80 -26.77 -7.40
C THR A 103 5.93 -25.68 -8.03
N ALA A 104 6.42 -24.44 -7.98
CA ALA A 104 5.98 -23.38 -8.88
C ALA A 104 6.69 -23.57 -10.24
N LYS A 105 5.91 -23.66 -11.32
CA LYS A 105 6.37 -23.38 -12.68
C LYS A 105 5.65 -22.14 -13.18
#